data_AF-A0A7K7Y486-F1
#
_entry.id   AF-A0A7K7Y486-F1
#
_cell.length_a   1.000
_cell.length_b   1.000
_cell.length_c   1.000
_cell.angle_alpha   90.00
_cell.angle_beta   90.00
_cell.angle_gamma   90.00
#
_symmetry.space_group_name_H-M   'P 1'
#
loop_
_entity.id
_entity.type
_entity.pdbx_description
1 polymer ?
#
loop_
_entity_poly.entity_id
_entity_poly.type
_entity_poly.pdbx_seq_one_letter_code
_entity_poly.pdbx_strand_id
1 'polypeptide(L)'
;MGGGGSTRRVTFEEDENENITVVKGVRLSDSVIDRMKEPSSPSGRQPRGSGAVNDEELKKRIAEELALERARRDSEAQKRRLKQEQMYVRDEFGKLLERERISSNEHLTRAILRERAATEEERLKAQRF
;
A
#
# COMPACT_ATOMS: atom_id res chain seq x y z
N MET A 1 14.10 30.39 -27.90
CA MET A 1 14.11 29.19 -27.05
C MET A 1 13.97 27.98 -27.96
N GLY A 2 15.08 27.32 -28.31
CA GLY A 2 15.09 26.20 -29.26
C GLY A 2 15.15 24.86 -28.53
N GLY A 3 14.05 24.10 -28.56
CA GLY A 3 13.95 22.76 -27.97
C GLY A 3 14.71 21.74 -28.80
N GLY A 4 15.83 21.23 -28.27
CA GLY A 4 16.59 20.13 -28.86
C GLY A 4 15.97 18.77 -28.53
N GLY A 5 14.85 18.42 -29.16
CA GLY A 5 14.29 17.07 -29.13
C GLY A 5 14.97 16.19 -30.19
N SER A 6 15.89 15.30 -29.78
CA SER A 6 16.50 14.32 -30.69
C SER A 6 15.52 13.20 -31.02
N THR A 7 14.80 13.30 -32.14
CA THR A 7 13.93 12.23 -32.65
C THR A 7 14.80 11.15 -33.30
N ARG A 8 15.33 10.20 -32.49
CA ARG A 8 16.07 9.05 -33.01
C ARG A 8 15.11 7.97 -33.49
N ARG A 9 15.23 7.58 -34.76
CA ARG A 9 14.52 6.44 -35.33
C ARG A 9 15.19 5.17 -34.79
N VAL A 10 14.39 4.26 -34.24
CA VAL A 10 14.81 2.94 -33.78
C VAL A 10 13.97 1.90 -34.52
N THR A 11 14.59 0.80 -34.93
CA THR A 11 13.91 -0.36 -35.51
C THR A 11 13.59 -1.34 -34.39
N PHE A 12 12.36 -1.88 -34.38
CA PHE A 12 11.89 -2.80 -33.36
C PHE A 12 11.86 -4.23 -33.90
N GLU A 13 12.26 -5.18 -33.07
CA GLU A 13 11.97 -6.61 -33.24
C GLU A 13 11.25 -7.05 -31.96
N GLU A 14 10.08 -7.68 -32.11
CA GLU A 14 9.26 -8.16 -31.00
C GLU A 14 9.80 -9.52 -30.53
N ASP A 15 9.92 -9.70 -29.22
CA ASP A 15 10.28 -10.99 -28.64
C ASP A 15 9.09 -11.98 -28.64
N GLU A 16 9.32 -13.22 -28.21
CA GLU A 16 8.31 -14.30 -28.18
C GLU A 16 7.10 -13.99 -27.26
N ASN A 17 7.19 -12.93 -26.47
CA ASN A 17 6.14 -12.46 -25.57
C ASN A 17 5.57 -11.09 -26.02
N GLU A 18 5.82 -10.70 -27.27
CA GLU A 18 5.37 -9.43 -27.87
C GLU A 18 5.87 -8.19 -27.11
N ASN A 19 6.95 -8.30 -26.33
CA ASN A 19 7.53 -7.16 -25.63
C ASN A 19 8.56 -6.46 -26.52
N ILE A 20 8.59 -5.13 -26.41
CA ILE A 20 9.55 -4.27 -27.10
C ILE A 20 10.47 -3.64 -26.05
N THR A 21 11.79 -3.87 -26.16
CA THR A 21 12.79 -3.23 -25.30
C THR A 21 13.59 -2.18 -26.07
N VAL A 22 13.68 -0.96 -25.52
CA VAL A 22 14.46 0.13 -26.10
C VAL A 22 15.54 0.55 -25.13
N VAL A 23 16.80 0.36 -25.52
CA VAL A 23 17.95 0.74 -24.68
C VAL A 23 18.37 2.17 -24.99
N LYS A 24 18.21 3.06 -24.01
CA LYS A 24 18.68 4.45 -24.10
C LYS A 24 20.04 4.58 -23.41
N GLY A 25 21.11 4.60 -24.21
CA GLY A 25 22.48 4.84 -23.72
C GLY A 25 22.88 6.33 -23.71
N VAL A 26 23.83 6.68 -22.85
CA VAL A 26 24.58 7.95 -22.90
C VAL A 26 25.92 7.67 -23.59
N ARG A 27 26.21 8.38 -24.68
CA ARG A 27 27.52 8.29 -25.33
C ARG A 27 28.53 9.12 -24.53
N LEU A 28 29.66 8.53 -24.17
CA LEU A 28 30.79 9.26 -23.58
C LEU A 28 31.35 10.25 -24.60
N SER A 29 31.88 11.39 -24.14
CA SER A 29 32.58 12.33 -25.02
C SER A 29 33.84 11.68 -25.59
N ASP A 30 34.27 12.11 -26.78
CA ASP A 30 35.47 11.55 -27.43
C ASP A 30 36.71 11.71 -26.52
N SER A 31 36.79 12.79 -25.75
CA SER A 31 37.83 13.02 -24.73
C SER A 31 37.86 12.02 -23.56
N VAL A 32 36.73 11.39 -23.23
CA VAL A 32 36.64 10.33 -22.22
C VAL A 32 36.98 8.99 -22.86
N ILE A 33 36.50 8.77 -24.09
CA ILE A 33 36.80 7.55 -24.87
C ILE A 33 38.31 7.42 -25.10
N ASP A 34 38.99 8.48 -25.52
CA ASP A 34 40.43 8.46 -25.78
C ASP A 34 41.24 8.17 -24.50
N ARG A 35 40.85 8.75 -23.35
CA ARG A 35 41.47 8.47 -22.05
C ARG A 35 41.27 7.05 -21.55
N MET A 36 40.17 6.40 -21.93
CA MET A 36 39.92 4.99 -21.58
C MET A 36 40.63 4.02 -22.54
N LYS A 37 40.95 4.50 -23.75
CA LYS A 37 41.56 3.72 -24.82
C LYS A 37 43.09 3.69 -24.73
N GLU A 38 43.71 4.72 -24.16
CA GLU A 38 45.11 4.66 -23.73
C GLU A 38 45.21 4.05 -22.31
N PRO A 39 46.04 3.03 -22.07
CA PRO A 39 46.31 2.56 -20.72
C PRO A 39 46.93 3.72 -19.95
N SER A 40 46.20 4.23 -18.97
CA SER A 40 46.62 5.32 -18.10
C SER A 40 48.04 5.04 -17.57
N SER A 41 49.03 5.76 -18.10
CA SER A 41 50.36 5.82 -17.49
C SER A 41 50.18 6.41 -16.08
N PRO A 42 50.72 5.79 -15.02
CA PRO A 42 50.44 6.20 -13.65
C PRO A 42 51.28 7.43 -13.31
N SER A 43 50.97 8.59 -13.89
CA SER A 43 51.55 9.85 -13.46
C SER A 43 50.67 10.48 -12.38
N GLY A 44 51.02 10.17 -11.14
CA GLY A 44 51.03 11.12 -10.04
C GLY A 44 49.73 11.89 -9.79
N ARG A 45 48.76 11.26 -9.15
CA ARG A 45 47.90 11.99 -8.22
C ARG A 45 47.57 11.11 -7.02
N GLN A 46 48.31 11.35 -5.95
CA GLN A 46 48.01 10.79 -4.64
C GLN A 46 46.55 11.11 -4.27
N PRO A 47 45.74 10.13 -3.84
CA PRO A 47 44.57 10.45 -3.05
C PRO A 47 45.11 10.89 -1.69
N ARG A 48 45.16 12.20 -1.49
CA ARG A 48 45.24 12.79 -0.16
C ARG A 48 44.14 12.16 0.66
N GLY A 49 44.51 11.58 1.79
CA GLY A 49 43.59 10.96 2.75
C GLY A 49 42.41 11.88 3.03
N SER A 50 41.27 11.53 2.46
CA SER A 50 39.99 12.14 2.76
C SER A 50 39.36 11.34 3.88
N GLY A 51 39.71 11.70 5.12
CA GLY A 51 39.07 11.25 6.35
C GLY A 51 39.15 9.75 6.60
N ALA A 52 39.82 9.34 7.68
CA ALA A 52 39.37 8.15 8.37
C ALA A 52 37.91 8.42 8.78
N VAL A 53 36.96 8.03 7.94
CA VAL A 53 35.56 7.93 8.33
C VAL A 53 35.62 6.95 9.49
N ASN A 54 35.29 7.42 10.69
CA ASN A 54 35.46 6.64 11.91
C ASN A 54 34.57 5.39 11.73
N ASP A 55 35.15 4.24 11.37
CA ASP A 55 34.42 3.06 10.90
C ASP A 55 33.35 2.62 11.92
N GLU A 56 33.63 2.87 13.20
CA GLU A 56 32.70 2.64 14.31
C GLU A 56 31.49 3.58 14.30
N GLU A 57 31.64 4.86 13.96
CA GLU A 57 30.50 5.78 13.79
C GLU A 57 29.65 5.40 12.58
N LEU A 58 30.27 4.92 11.50
CA LEU A 58 29.56 4.49 10.31
C LEU A 58 28.74 3.22 10.58
N LYS A 59 29.34 2.22 11.25
CA LYS A 59 28.63 1.02 11.71
C LYS A 59 27.49 1.35 12.67
N LYS A 60 27.70 2.28 13.60
CA LYS A 60 26.66 2.72 14.53
C LYS A 60 25.48 3.36 13.81
N ARG A 61 25.73 4.24 12.83
CA ARG A 61 24.66 4.84 12.00
C ARG A 61 23.90 3.79 11.20
N ILE A 62 24.59 2.82 10.59
CA ILE A 62 23.94 1.72 9.87
C ILE A 62 23.07 0.89 10.82
N ALA A 63 23.56 0.55 12.01
CA ALA A 63 22.80 -0.20 13.00
C ALA A 63 21.56 0.56 13.49
N GLU A 64 21.68 1.87 13.72
CA GLU A 64 20.58 2.74 14.13
C GLU A 64 19.53 2.88 13.02
N GLU A 65 19.94 3.11 11.77
CA GLU A 65 19.04 3.19 10.62
C GLU A 65 18.29 1.87 10.41
N LEU A 66 18.97 0.74 10.55
CA LEU A 66 18.37 -0.58 10.43
C LEU A 66 17.40 -0.89 11.59
N ALA A 67 17.68 -0.38 12.80
CA ALA A 67 16.77 -0.49 13.94
C ALA A 67 15.51 0.37 13.75
N LEU A 68 15.66 1.60 13.25
CA LEU A 68 14.54 2.48 12.91
C LEU A 68 13.67 1.89 11.81
N GLU A 69 14.26 1.27 10.78
CA GLU A 69 13.51 0.63 9.71
C GLU A 69 12.68 -0.56 10.22
N ARG A 70 13.25 -1.37 11.12
CA ARG A 70 12.53 -2.48 11.79
C ARG A 70 11.38 -1.96 12.64
N ALA A 71 11.62 -0.96 13.48
CA ALA A 71 10.58 -0.34 14.32
C ALA A 71 9.44 0.23 13.45
N ARG A 72 9.77 0.84 12.32
CA ARG A 72 8.77 1.33 11.35
C ARG A 72 7.95 0.18 10.78
N ARG A 73 8.59 -0.89 10.30
CA ARG A 73 7.87 -2.08 9.77
C ARG A 73 6.94 -2.70 10.81
N ASP A 74 7.39 -2.83 12.05
CA ASP A 74 6.58 -3.39 13.13
C ASP A 74 5.38 -2.49 13.45
N SER A 75 5.58 -1.18 13.48
CA SER A 75 4.49 -0.21 13.68
C SER A 75 3.46 -0.26 12.54
N GLU A 76 3.92 -0.41 11.29
CA GLU A 76 3.06 -0.52 10.12
C GLU A 76 2.27 -1.84 10.14
N ALA A 77 2.91 -2.95 10.55
CA ALA A 77 2.25 -4.24 10.72
C ALA A 77 1.18 -4.20 11.83
N GLN A 78 1.50 -3.60 12.98
CA GLN A 78 0.54 -3.39 14.06
C GLN A 78 -0.65 -2.53 13.60
N LYS A 79 -0.39 -1.43 12.89
CA LYS A 79 -1.44 -0.57 12.34
C LYS A 79 -2.33 -1.32 11.36
N ARG A 80 -1.77 -2.20 10.52
CA ARG A 80 -2.55 -3.06 9.60
C ARG A 80 -3.44 -4.02 10.37
N ARG A 81 -2.91 -4.70 11.39
CA ARG A 81 -3.68 -5.62 12.26
C ARG A 81 -4.83 -4.89 12.95
N LEU A 82 -4.56 -3.76 13.60
CA LEU A 82 -5.58 -2.95 14.28
C LEU A 82 -6.69 -2.49 13.32
N LYS A 83 -6.34 -2.07 12.10
CA LYS A 83 -7.35 -1.71 11.08
C LYS A 83 -8.21 -2.90 10.67
N GLN A 84 -7.60 -4.07 10.48
CA GLN A 84 -8.32 -5.29 10.14
C GLN A 84 -9.28 -5.69 11.27
N GLU A 85 -8.82 -5.67 12.52
CA GLU A 85 -9.64 -5.93 13.70
C GLU A 85 -10.78 -4.91 13.83
N GLN A 86 -10.51 -3.62 13.63
CA GLN A 86 -11.54 -2.58 13.65
C GLN A 86 -12.61 -2.82 12.58
N MET A 87 -12.20 -3.21 11.36
CA MET A 87 -13.15 -3.55 10.29
C MET A 87 -13.97 -4.79 10.65
N TYR A 88 -13.33 -5.82 11.20
CA TYR A 88 -14.01 -7.05 11.64
C TYR A 88 -15.04 -6.75 12.73
N VAL A 89 -14.65 -6.02 13.77
CA VAL A 89 -15.55 -5.61 14.86
C VAL A 89 -16.72 -4.80 14.32
N ARG A 90 -16.47 -3.84 13.43
CA ARG A 90 -17.52 -3.02 12.81
C ARG A 90 -18.52 -3.87 12.02
N ASP A 91 -18.04 -4.86 11.25
CA ASP A 91 -18.89 -5.77 10.48
C ASP A 91 -19.74 -6.67 11.40
N GLU A 92 -19.13 -7.25 12.45
CA GLU A 92 -19.84 -8.07 13.44
C GLU A 92 -20.92 -7.27 14.19
N PHE A 93 -20.62 -6.02 14.59
CA PHE A 93 -21.63 -5.12 15.15
C PHE A 93 -22.77 -4.84 14.17
N GLY A 94 -22.46 -4.64 12.89
CA GLY A 94 -23.48 -4.44 11.85
C GLY A 94 -24.40 -5.65 11.71
N LYS A 95 -23.86 -6.87 11.69
CA LYS A 95 -24.64 -8.12 11.65
C LYS A 95 -25.53 -8.27 12.89
N LEU A 96 -25.01 -7.94 14.08
CA LEU A 96 -25.74 -8.06 15.32
C LEU A 96 -26.91 -7.06 15.38
N LEU A 97 -26.67 -5.81 15.01
CA LEU A 97 -27.71 -4.78 14.92
C LEU A 97 -28.81 -5.16 13.93
N GLU A 98 -28.45 -5.72 12.77
CA GLU A 98 -29.46 -6.14 11.79
C GLU A 98 -30.31 -7.31 12.29
N ARG A 99 -29.69 -8.29 12.95
CA ARG A 99 -30.42 -9.41 13.60
C ARG A 99 -31.35 -8.91 14.68
N GLU A 100 -30.90 -7.98 15.52
CA GLU A 100 -31.72 -7.37 16.57
C GLU A 100 -32.89 -6.60 15.97
N ARG A 101 -32.64 -5.79 14.92
CA ARG A 101 -33.68 -5.05 14.19
C ARG A 101 -34.74 -5.98 13.61
N ILE A 102 -34.34 -7.08 12.99
CA ILE A 102 -35.27 -8.08 12.43
C ILE A 102 -36.06 -8.73 13.56
N SER A 103 -35.39 -9.25 14.60
CA SER A 103 -36.04 -9.88 15.74
C SER A 103 -37.04 -8.94 16.41
N SER A 104 -36.66 -7.68 16.64
CA SER A 104 -37.55 -6.67 17.25
C SER A 104 -38.76 -6.39 16.35
N ASN A 105 -38.57 -6.24 15.04
CA ASN A 105 -39.69 -6.03 14.11
C ASN A 105 -40.63 -7.23 14.05
N GLU A 106 -40.11 -8.44 14.07
CA GLU A 106 -40.92 -9.64 14.16
C GLU A 106 -41.72 -9.70 15.47
N HIS A 107 -41.07 -9.38 16.60
CA HIS A 107 -41.75 -9.33 17.90
C HIS A 107 -42.87 -8.29 17.91
N LEU A 108 -42.62 -7.09 17.38
CA LEU A 108 -43.61 -6.04 17.24
C LEU A 108 -44.79 -6.51 16.36
N THR A 109 -44.49 -7.11 15.21
CA THR A 109 -45.51 -7.63 14.29
C THR A 109 -46.37 -8.69 14.97
N ARG A 110 -45.75 -9.62 15.71
CA ARG A 110 -46.45 -10.65 16.49
C ARG A 110 -47.33 -10.04 17.59
N ALA A 111 -46.85 -9.01 18.29
CA ALA A 111 -47.61 -8.34 19.34
C ALA A 111 -48.87 -7.63 18.77
N ILE A 112 -48.71 -6.90 17.66
CA ILE A 112 -49.84 -6.21 16.99
C ILE A 112 -50.90 -7.22 16.55
N LEU A 113 -50.50 -8.35 15.97
CA LEU A 113 -51.47 -9.38 15.55
C LEU A 113 -52.22 -9.99 16.73
N ARG A 114 -51.54 -10.24 17.85
CA ARG A 114 -52.17 -10.73 19.08
C ARG A 114 -53.16 -9.71 19.65
N GLU A 115 -52.80 -8.43 19.69
CA GLU A 115 -53.66 -7.35 20.16
C GLU A 115 -54.92 -7.22 19.29
N ARG A 116 -54.76 -7.27 17.96
CA ARG A 116 -55.90 -7.25 17.03
C ARG A 116 -56.84 -8.45 17.22
N ALA A 117 -56.29 -9.63 17.43
CA ALA A 117 -57.09 -10.83 17.68
C ALA A 117 -57.86 -10.71 19.01
N ALA A 118 -57.20 -10.24 20.07
CA ALA A 118 -57.83 -10.04 21.38
C ALA A 118 -58.94 -8.99 21.34
N THR A 119 -58.69 -7.85 20.68
CA THR A 119 -59.68 -6.77 20.55
C THR A 119 -60.90 -7.19 19.72
N GLU A 120 -60.73 -7.97 18.65
CA GLU A 120 -61.87 -8.51 17.88
C GLU A 120 -62.65 -9.56 18.70
N GLU A 121 -61.97 -10.40 19.47
CA GLU A 121 -62.63 -11.37 20.36
C GLU A 121 -63.50 -10.67 21.42
N GLU A 122 -62.98 -9.62 22.06
CA GLU A 122 -63.73 -8.79 23.02
C GLU A 122 -64.93 -8.12 22.35
N ARG A 123 -64.77 -7.59 21.13
CA ARG A 123 -65.85 -6.96 20.35
C ARG A 123 -66.99 -7.95 20.05
N LEU A 124 -66.66 -9.18 19.67
CA LEU A 124 -67.63 -10.23 19.40
C LEU A 124 -68.34 -10.71 20.67
N LYS A 125 -67.62 -10.79 21.79
CA LYS A 125 -68.23 -11.10 23.09
C LYS A 125 -69.22 -10.02 23.51
N ALA A 126 -68.86 -8.76 23.39
CA ALA A 126 -69.71 -7.63 23.74
C ALA A 126 -71.02 -7.56 22.92
N GLN A 127 -71.03 -8.07 21.68
CA GLN A 127 -72.24 -8.15 20.84
C GLN A 127 -73.18 -9.31 21.20
N ARG A 128 -72.70 -10.29 22.00
CA ARG A 128 -73.50 -11.44 22.43
C ARG A 128 -74.18 -11.23 23.78
N PHE A 129 -73.89 -10.11 24.45
CA PHE A 129 -74.60 -9.63 25.63
C PHE A 129 -75.60 -8.54 25.25
#